data_AF-A0A8H5DGQ1-F1
#
_entry.id   AF-A0A8H5DGQ1-F1
#
_cell.length_a   1.000
_cell.length_b   1.000
_cell.length_c   1.000
_cell.angle_alpha   90.00
_cell.angle_beta   90.00
_cell.angle_gamma   90.00
#
_symmetry.space_group_name_H-M   'P 1'
#
loop_
_entity.id
_entity.type
_entity.pdbx_description
1 polymer ?
#
loop_
_entity_poly.entity_id
_entity_poly.type
_entity_poly.pdbx_seq_one_letter_code
_entity_poly.pdbx_strand_id
1 'polypeptide(L)'
;MSDLRQACDRCHSKKLRCTKIPASLVCTRCVKAGVACIFSPPSRSLRQPGRVAFDWSSLFELDGPAIDPIPDVNPDNLTTTPPSSDNVDTALSAPATPVSELTDLMASLDRLQHGFPTSGRQHLSAQELKDLMETPSFDLGLFLEQLLQLSQRLLHIYPKVLEQLKPEHETCNLPDCVHTTHLSLPTWSRLSIDQSLIHLVLACHLRQLDLFNKIVDHGRVCTHVTSTSPQDTEPTLNIPEIRIGSFVAPKVSAASMMIAMVIELQSSLNKKAQQLHDAVSSATGLESRPAKILGLQCESLKESTSTTLADLLSFRDSLLKLGIFS
;
A
#
# COMPACT_ATOMS: atom_id res chain seq x y z
N MET A 1 30.09 29.63 -0.91
CA MET A 1 30.71 29.24 -2.20
C MET A 1 30.27 27.81 -2.49
N SER A 2 29.46 27.61 -3.52
CA SER A 2 28.85 26.31 -3.83
C SER A 2 29.92 25.29 -4.24
N ASP A 3 29.95 24.15 -3.56
CA ASP A 3 30.93 23.10 -3.78
C ASP A 3 30.62 22.39 -5.12
N LEU A 4 31.38 22.70 -6.17
CA LEU A 4 31.17 22.13 -7.51
C LEU A 4 31.93 20.81 -7.66
N ARG A 5 31.37 19.85 -8.41
CA ARG A 5 32.07 18.60 -8.76
C ARG A 5 33.40 18.90 -9.47
N GLN A 6 34.45 18.15 -9.16
CA GLN A 6 35.77 18.28 -9.80
C GLN A 6 35.79 17.84 -11.28
N ALA A 7 34.81 17.03 -11.71
CA ALA A 7 34.66 16.56 -13.08
C ALA A 7 33.33 17.04 -13.68
N CYS A 8 33.31 17.35 -14.98
CA CYS A 8 32.09 17.73 -15.68
C CYS A 8 31.18 16.52 -15.93
N ASP A 9 29.89 16.78 -16.16
CA ASP A 9 28.85 15.74 -16.25
C ASP A 9 29.14 14.72 -17.36
N ARG A 10 29.68 15.16 -18.49
CA ARG A 10 30.04 14.29 -19.63
C ARG A 10 31.23 13.39 -19.36
N CYS A 11 32.27 13.92 -18.70
CA CYS A 11 33.43 13.08 -18.36
C CYS A 11 33.06 12.10 -17.24
N HIS A 12 32.23 12.54 -16.29
CA HIS A 12 31.71 11.70 -15.22
C HIS A 12 30.84 10.55 -15.75
N SER A 13 29.86 10.82 -16.64
CA SER A 13 28.98 9.79 -17.20
C SER A 13 29.74 8.73 -17.98
N LYS A 14 30.82 9.12 -18.66
CA LYS A 14 31.68 8.20 -19.41
C LYS A 14 32.83 7.59 -18.59
N LYS A 15 32.89 7.88 -17.28
CA LYS A 15 33.98 7.44 -16.37
C LYS A 15 35.39 7.82 -16.89
N LEU A 16 35.50 8.98 -17.53
CA LEU A 16 36.76 9.50 -18.09
C LEU A 16 37.36 10.56 -17.18
N ARG A 17 38.70 10.65 -17.16
CA ARG A 17 39.42 11.73 -16.47
C ARG A 17 39.07 13.08 -17.09
N CYS A 18 38.56 13.99 -16.27
CA CYS A 18 38.24 15.37 -16.64
C CYS A 18 39.44 16.29 -16.35
N THR A 19 40.01 16.90 -17.39
CA THR A 19 41.10 17.89 -17.27
C THR A 19 40.55 19.29 -17.54
N LYS A 20 40.31 20.06 -16.47
CA LYS A 20 39.86 21.45 -16.57
C LYS A 20 41.03 22.32 -17.03
N ILE A 21 40.78 23.20 -18.00
CA ILE A 21 41.80 24.13 -18.50
C ILE A 21 41.90 25.31 -17.51
N PRO A 22 43.10 25.71 -17.05
CA PRO A 22 43.26 26.88 -16.20
C PRO A 22 42.65 28.13 -16.84
N ALA A 23 41.96 28.97 -16.06
CA ALA A 23 41.22 30.16 -16.51
C ALA A 23 40.04 29.92 -17.48
N SER A 24 39.62 28.65 -17.69
CA SER A 24 38.47 28.31 -18.52
C SER A 24 37.38 27.56 -17.75
N LEU A 25 36.12 27.75 -18.17
CA LEU A 25 34.95 27.03 -17.64
C LEU A 25 34.74 25.65 -18.30
N VAL A 26 35.54 25.29 -19.31
CA VAL A 26 35.41 24.04 -20.06
C VAL A 26 36.61 23.11 -19.91
N CYS A 27 36.40 21.81 -20.07
CA CYS A 27 37.48 20.80 -20.05
C CYS A 27 37.99 20.49 -21.46
N THR A 28 39.25 20.03 -21.57
CA THR A 28 39.92 19.73 -22.85
C THR A 28 39.12 18.73 -23.71
N ARG A 29 38.44 17.77 -23.10
CA ARG A 29 37.65 16.75 -23.81
C ARG A 29 36.32 17.27 -24.36
N CYS A 30 35.70 18.24 -23.69
CA CYS A 30 34.46 18.83 -24.20
C CYS A 30 34.77 19.82 -25.33
N VAL A 31 35.88 20.56 -25.23
CA VAL A 31 36.38 21.42 -26.32
C VAL A 31 36.67 20.60 -27.58
N LYS A 32 37.46 19.52 -27.47
CA LYS A 32 37.78 18.65 -28.62
C LYS A 32 36.56 17.99 -29.25
N ALA A 33 35.50 17.80 -28.48
CA ALA A 33 34.27 17.19 -28.96
C ALA A 33 33.22 18.20 -29.43
N GLY A 34 33.48 19.51 -29.31
CA GLY A 34 32.53 20.56 -29.70
C GLY A 34 31.22 20.54 -28.92
N VAL A 35 31.22 20.06 -27.67
CA VAL A 35 30.00 19.93 -26.85
C VAL A 35 30.07 20.77 -25.57
N ALA A 36 28.90 21.12 -25.04
CA ALA A 36 28.79 21.86 -23.78
C ALA A 36 29.48 21.14 -22.61
N CYS A 37 30.15 21.90 -21.75
CA CYS A 37 30.84 21.40 -20.57
C CYS A 37 30.19 21.99 -19.32
N ILE A 38 29.39 21.18 -18.62
CA ILE A 38 28.64 21.59 -17.43
C ILE A 38 29.25 20.91 -16.21
N PHE A 39 29.48 21.70 -15.15
CA PHE A 39 29.89 21.22 -13.84
C PHE A 39 28.72 21.39 -12.88
N SER A 40 27.88 20.36 -12.77
CA SER A 40 26.77 20.39 -11.83
C SER A 40 27.26 20.18 -10.40
N PRO A 41 26.61 20.79 -9.38
CA PRO A 41 26.91 20.47 -7.98
C PRO A 41 26.74 18.97 -7.72
N PRO A 42 27.39 18.41 -6.69
CA PRO A 42 27.18 17.05 -6.27
C PRO A 42 25.70 16.78 -6.04
N SER A 43 25.03 16.12 -6.99
CA SER A 43 23.77 15.46 -6.71
C SER A 43 24.00 14.48 -5.56
N ARG A 44 23.72 14.92 -4.34
CA ARG A 44 23.27 14.01 -3.28
C ARG A 44 21.90 13.52 -3.72
N SER A 45 21.91 12.63 -4.71
CA SER A 45 20.89 11.62 -4.80
C SER A 45 21.01 10.86 -3.49
N LEU A 46 20.06 11.09 -2.59
CA LEU A 46 19.71 10.09 -1.58
C LEU A 46 19.31 8.84 -2.35
N ARG A 47 20.31 8.04 -2.75
CA ARG A 47 20.11 6.65 -3.10
C ARG A 47 19.70 5.96 -1.81
N GLN A 48 18.39 5.90 -1.57
CA GLN A 48 17.85 4.80 -0.80
C GLN A 48 18.02 3.54 -1.66
N PRO A 49 18.81 2.55 -1.23
CA PRO A 49 18.85 1.27 -1.90
C PRO A 49 17.55 0.53 -1.55
N GLY A 50 16.75 0.18 -2.56
CA GLY A 50 15.61 -0.73 -2.41
C GLY A 50 14.22 -0.20 -2.79
N ARG A 51 14.08 0.98 -3.40
CA ARG A 51 12.79 1.42 -3.95
C ARG A 51 12.44 0.62 -5.21
N VAL A 52 11.54 -0.35 -5.07
CA VAL A 52 10.62 -0.71 -6.15
C VAL A 52 9.65 0.47 -6.20
N ALA A 53 9.67 1.28 -7.25
CA ALA A 53 8.65 2.30 -7.45
C ALA A 53 7.30 1.58 -7.51
N PHE A 54 6.32 2.01 -6.71
CA PHE A 54 4.98 1.45 -6.78
C PHE A 54 4.45 1.65 -8.21
N ASP A 55 4.20 0.55 -8.92
CA ASP A 55 3.66 0.58 -10.27
C ASP A 55 2.15 0.83 -10.19
N TRP A 56 1.78 2.09 -10.35
CA TRP A 56 0.39 2.54 -10.37
C TRP A 56 -0.43 1.89 -11.51
N SER A 57 0.22 1.30 -12.52
CA SER A 57 -0.45 0.59 -13.61
C SER A 57 -1.24 -0.62 -13.11
N SER A 58 -0.72 -1.32 -12.10
CA SER A 58 -1.35 -2.50 -11.48
C SER A 58 -2.64 -2.17 -10.70
N LEU A 59 -2.91 -0.88 -10.43
CA LEU A 59 -4.13 -0.43 -9.75
C LEU A 59 -5.32 -0.17 -10.68
N PHE A 60 -5.07 0.10 -11.96
CA PHE A 60 -6.10 0.46 -12.92
C PHE A 60 -6.66 -0.76 -13.68
N GLU A 61 -6.14 -1.96 -13.46
CA GLU A 61 -6.71 -3.22 -13.98
C GLU A 61 -7.89 -3.70 -13.11
N LEU A 62 -9.04 -3.04 -13.26
CA LEU A 62 -10.34 -3.62 -12.94
C LEU A 62 -11.09 -3.94 -14.25
N ASP A 63 -11.28 -5.25 -14.48
CA ASP A 63 -12.11 -5.95 -15.48
C ASP A 63 -11.69 -5.98 -16.97
N GLY A 64 -11.21 -7.16 -17.40
CA GLY A 64 -11.25 -7.65 -18.78
C GLY A 64 -10.19 -8.72 -19.11
N PRO A 65 -10.55 -9.92 -19.60
CA PRO A 65 -9.58 -10.95 -19.94
C PRO A 65 -9.02 -10.78 -21.37
N ALA A 66 -7.81 -11.30 -21.54
CA ALA A 66 -7.19 -11.80 -22.77
C ALA A 66 -6.46 -10.78 -23.69
N ILE A 67 -5.15 -10.95 -23.85
CA ILE A 67 -4.47 -11.65 -24.98
C ILE A 67 -2.99 -11.26 -24.90
N ASP A 68 -2.12 -12.24 -24.63
CA ASP A 68 -0.68 -12.10 -24.86
C ASP A 68 -0.39 -11.95 -26.37
N PRO A 69 0.51 -11.05 -26.79
CA PRO A 69 1.26 -11.22 -28.01
C PRO A 69 2.62 -11.84 -27.69
N ILE A 70 2.76 -13.10 -28.09
CA ILE A 70 4.02 -13.81 -28.29
C ILE A 70 4.95 -12.96 -29.18
N PRO A 71 6.27 -12.88 -28.89
CA PRO A 71 7.25 -12.67 -29.93
C PRO A 71 7.90 -14.01 -30.31
N ASP A 72 7.59 -14.44 -31.54
CA ASP A 72 8.33 -15.44 -32.30
C ASP A 72 9.80 -15.02 -32.45
N VAL A 73 10.72 -15.89 -32.03
CA VAL A 73 12.00 -16.09 -32.71
C VAL A 73 12.29 -17.59 -32.76
N ASN A 74 12.35 -18.10 -34.00
CA ASN A 74 12.49 -19.48 -34.46
C ASN A 74 13.98 -19.97 -34.37
N PRO A 75 14.35 -21.18 -34.80
CA PRO A 75 14.96 -22.24 -33.98
C PRO A 75 16.42 -22.52 -34.43
N ASP A 76 16.93 -23.70 -34.06
CA ASP A 76 18.17 -24.36 -34.51
C ASP A 76 19.40 -24.17 -33.61
N ASN A 77 19.57 -25.09 -32.65
CA ASN A 77 20.52 -26.19 -32.86
C ASN A 77 20.44 -27.23 -31.71
N LEU A 78 20.06 -28.45 -32.08
CA LEU A 78 20.34 -29.65 -31.30
C LEU A 78 21.86 -29.90 -31.28
N THR A 79 22.44 -30.12 -30.10
CA THR A 79 23.52 -31.10 -29.97
C THR A 79 23.53 -31.75 -28.58
N THR A 80 23.68 -33.06 -28.63
CA THR A 80 23.54 -34.11 -27.62
C THR A 80 24.74 -34.17 -26.64
N THR A 81 24.48 -34.38 -25.33
CA THR A 81 25.12 -35.32 -24.35
C THR A 81 25.29 -34.79 -22.89
N PRO A 82 25.26 -35.67 -21.86
CA PRO A 82 25.04 -35.35 -20.42
C PRO A 82 26.30 -35.62 -19.53
N PRO A 83 26.21 -35.76 -18.18
CA PRO A 83 25.62 -34.91 -17.14
C PRO A 83 26.72 -34.37 -16.19
N SER A 84 26.44 -33.32 -15.42
CA SER A 84 27.19 -33.04 -14.18
C SER A 84 26.25 -32.38 -13.18
N SER A 85 25.92 -33.17 -12.16
CA SER A 85 25.32 -32.74 -10.92
C SER A 85 26.21 -31.74 -10.22
N ASP A 86 25.66 -30.59 -9.82
CA ASP A 86 25.97 -30.02 -8.53
C ASP A 86 24.77 -29.22 -8.04
N ASN A 87 24.25 -29.67 -6.90
CA ASN A 87 23.17 -29.11 -6.13
C ASN A 87 23.46 -27.64 -5.79
N VAL A 88 22.57 -26.75 -6.20
CA VAL A 88 22.41 -25.45 -5.54
C VAL A 88 20.94 -25.36 -5.11
N ASP A 89 20.77 -25.28 -3.80
CA ASP A 89 19.54 -25.17 -3.04
C ASP A 89 18.42 -24.43 -3.75
N THR A 90 17.46 -25.19 -4.28
CA THR A 90 16.10 -24.68 -4.48
C THR A 90 15.38 -24.83 -3.15
N ALA A 91 15.42 -23.79 -2.33
CA ALA A 91 14.46 -23.62 -1.25
C ALA A 91 13.06 -23.50 -1.88
N LEU A 92 12.35 -24.63 -1.99
CA LEU A 92 10.92 -24.64 -2.24
C LEU A 92 10.26 -23.78 -1.16
N SER A 93 9.88 -22.55 -1.52
CA SER A 93 9.07 -21.70 -0.66
C SER A 93 7.70 -22.37 -0.55
N ALA A 94 7.34 -22.83 0.64
CA ALA A 94 6.00 -23.37 0.92
C ALA A 94 4.93 -22.33 0.50
N PRO A 95 3.76 -22.75 -0.02
CA PRO A 95 2.70 -21.80 -0.37
C PRO A 95 2.31 -20.99 0.87
N ALA A 96 2.38 -19.66 0.76
CA ALA A 96 2.03 -18.77 1.85
C ALA A 96 0.58 -19.02 2.29
N THR A 97 0.38 -19.30 3.57
CA THR A 97 -0.97 -19.48 4.13
C THR A 97 -1.59 -18.11 4.40
N PRO A 98 -2.94 -17.95 4.31
CA PRO A 98 -3.60 -16.69 4.61
C PRO A 98 -3.23 -16.13 6.00
N VAL A 99 -3.05 -17.01 6.99
CA VAL A 99 -2.60 -16.63 8.34
C VAL A 99 -1.23 -15.96 8.30
N SER A 100 -0.24 -16.56 7.62
CA SER A 100 1.09 -15.97 7.50
C SER A 100 1.07 -14.62 6.79
N GLU A 101 0.29 -14.50 5.70
CA GLU A 101 0.15 -13.25 4.95
C GLU A 101 -0.47 -12.14 5.81
N LEU A 102 -1.46 -12.47 6.64
CA LEU A 102 -2.12 -11.52 7.54
C LEU A 102 -1.25 -11.14 8.74
N THR A 103 -0.46 -12.05 9.30
CA THR A 103 0.47 -11.73 10.39
C THR A 103 1.54 -10.74 9.90
N ASP A 104 2.10 -10.97 8.72
CA ASP A 104 3.04 -10.06 8.08
C ASP A 104 2.40 -8.70 7.78
N LEU A 105 1.14 -8.70 7.33
CA LEU A 105 0.37 -7.48 7.08
C LEU A 105 0.15 -6.69 8.37
N MET A 106 -0.30 -7.33 9.46
CA MET A 106 -0.48 -6.70 10.76
C MET A 106 0.81 -6.06 11.25
N ALA A 107 1.92 -6.79 11.22
CA ALA A 107 3.22 -6.25 11.62
C ALA A 107 3.64 -5.04 10.77
N SER A 108 3.28 -5.02 9.48
CA SER A 108 3.55 -3.90 8.58
C SER A 108 2.66 -2.68 8.89
N LEU A 109 1.38 -2.89 9.17
CA LEU A 109 0.44 -1.85 9.61
C LEU A 109 0.88 -1.23 10.95
N ASP A 110 1.34 -2.05 11.88
CA ASP A 110 1.88 -1.56 13.16
C ASP A 110 3.13 -0.71 12.93
N ARG A 111 4.09 -1.16 12.10
CA ARG A 111 5.26 -0.33 11.76
C ARG A 111 4.87 0.99 11.13
N LEU A 112 3.91 0.97 10.20
CA LEU A 112 3.40 2.18 9.56
C LEU A 112 2.76 3.13 10.58
N GLN A 113 1.99 2.59 11.52
CA GLN A 113 1.39 3.38 12.60
C GLN A 113 2.42 4.12 13.45
N HIS A 114 3.52 3.45 13.83
CA HIS A 114 4.56 4.07 14.64
C HIS A 114 5.32 5.18 13.89
N GLY A 115 5.27 5.19 12.56
CA GLY A 115 5.83 6.25 11.73
C GLY A 115 4.94 7.48 11.56
N PHE A 116 3.67 7.43 11.98
CA PHE A 116 2.76 8.56 11.85
C PHE A 116 2.94 9.55 13.01
N PRO A 117 3.00 10.87 12.76
CA PRO A 117 3.09 11.89 13.81
C PRO A 117 1.77 11.89 14.61
N THR A 118 1.74 11.15 15.70
CA THR A 118 0.58 11.09 16.58
C THR A 118 0.47 12.36 17.41
N SER A 119 -0.35 13.31 16.98
CA SER A 119 -0.92 14.29 17.89
C SER A 119 -2.08 13.65 18.64
N GLY A 120 -1.78 12.86 19.67
CA GLY A 120 -2.79 12.27 20.56
C GLY A 120 -3.55 13.31 21.41
N ARG A 121 -3.42 14.60 21.10
CA ARG A 121 -4.03 15.71 21.83
C ARG A 121 -5.10 16.33 20.94
N GLN A 122 -6.35 16.18 21.35
CA GLN A 122 -7.51 16.85 20.74
C GLN A 122 -7.50 18.38 20.94
N HIS A 123 -6.56 18.88 21.76
CA HIS A 123 -6.33 20.30 21.98
C HIS A 123 -4.84 20.60 21.83
N LEU A 124 -4.50 21.40 20.83
CA LEU A 124 -3.16 21.95 20.65
C LEU A 124 -3.23 23.46 20.88
N SER A 125 -2.33 23.98 21.70
CA SER A 125 -2.07 25.41 21.77
C SER A 125 -1.47 25.91 20.46
N ALA A 126 -1.60 27.21 20.17
CA ALA A 126 -1.00 27.82 18.98
C ALA A 126 0.53 27.63 18.90
N GLN A 127 1.20 27.49 20.05
CA GLN A 127 2.63 27.23 20.12
C GLN A 127 2.96 25.76 19.77
N GLU A 128 2.22 24.79 20.32
CA GLU A 128 2.40 23.37 19.97
C GLU A 128 2.10 23.11 18.49
N LEU A 129 1.16 23.85 17.92
CA LEU A 129 0.84 23.83 16.49
C LEU A 129 2.01 24.30 15.63
N LYS A 130 2.67 25.39 16.05
CA LYS A 130 3.86 25.92 15.38
C LYS A 130 5.04 24.94 15.47
N ASP A 131 5.26 24.35 16.64
CA ASP A 131 6.31 23.35 16.84
C ASP A 131 6.05 22.07 16.01
N LEU A 132 4.76 21.72 15.77
CA LEU A 132 4.36 20.63 14.86
C LEU A 132 4.65 20.96 13.38
N MET A 133 4.60 22.23 13.00
CA MET A 133 4.99 22.67 11.65
C MET A 133 6.52 22.70 11.47
N GLU A 134 7.27 22.87 12.56
CA GLU A 134 8.75 22.95 12.56
C GLU A 134 9.45 21.58 12.75
N THR A 135 8.70 20.51 13.05
CA THR A 135 9.25 19.15 13.20
C THR A 135 9.66 18.53 11.86
N PRO A 136 10.68 17.65 11.83
CA PRO A 136 11.25 17.13 10.59
C PRO A 136 10.18 16.48 9.71
N SER A 137 10.21 16.84 8.43
CA SER A 137 9.18 16.58 7.42
C SER A 137 8.67 15.13 7.47
N PHE A 138 7.50 14.94 8.06
CA PHE A 138 6.72 13.73 7.83
C PHE A 138 6.52 13.57 6.32
N ASP A 139 7.04 12.47 5.76
CA ASP A 139 6.89 12.19 4.34
C ASP A 139 5.50 11.56 4.12
N LEU A 140 4.49 12.45 4.02
CA LEU A 140 3.11 12.08 3.72
C LEU A 140 3.01 11.24 2.45
N GLY A 141 3.85 11.51 1.45
CA GLY A 141 3.85 10.78 0.20
C GLY A 141 4.20 9.30 0.39
N LEU A 142 5.34 9.04 1.05
CA LEU A 142 5.74 7.67 1.40
C LEU A 142 4.73 6.96 2.29
N PHE A 143 4.15 7.68 3.25
CA PHE A 143 3.15 7.11 4.14
C PHE A 143 1.89 6.67 3.38
N LEU A 144 1.38 7.52 2.48
CA LEU A 144 0.21 7.21 1.66
C LEU A 144 0.48 6.04 0.70
N GLU A 145 1.65 6.01 0.07
CA GLU A 145 2.07 4.90 -0.81
C GLU A 145 2.06 3.57 -0.06
N GLN A 146 2.67 3.53 1.13
CA GLN A 146 2.69 2.33 1.98
C GLN A 146 1.28 1.95 2.46
N LEU A 147 0.47 2.91 2.89
CA LEU A 147 -0.90 2.64 3.34
C LEU A 147 -1.74 2.02 2.22
N LEU A 148 -1.67 2.57 1.01
CA LEU A 148 -2.39 2.05 -0.16
C LEU A 148 -1.94 0.63 -0.51
N GLN A 149 -0.63 0.37 -0.50
CA GLN A 149 -0.10 -0.96 -0.76
C GLN A 149 -0.58 -1.99 0.27
N LEU A 150 -0.56 -1.64 1.56
CA LEU A 150 -1.06 -2.51 2.63
C LEU A 150 -2.58 -2.74 2.52
N SER A 151 -3.32 -1.70 2.14
CA SER A 151 -4.76 -1.76 1.91
C SER A 151 -5.12 -2.71 0.76
N GLN A 152 -4.38 -2.67 -0.34
CA GLN A 152 -4.54 -3.60 -1.46
C GLN A 152 -4.20 -5.03 -1.08
N ARG A 153 -3.12 -5.23 -0.31
CA ARG A 153 -2.75 -6.55 0.19
C ARG A 153 -3.85 -7.14 1.06
N LEU A 154 -4.49 -6.35 1.92
CA LEU A 154 -5.67 -6.78 2.68
C LEU A 154 -6.81 -7.18 1.74
N LEU A 155 -7.10 -6.35 0.72
CA LEU A 155 -8.15 -6.61 -0.25
C LEU A 155 -7.92 -7.93 -1.02
N HIS A 156 -6.67 -8.27 -1.33
CA HIS A 156 -6.30 -9.52 -2.01
C HIS A 156 -6.43 -10.75 -1.11
N ILE A 157 -6.22 -10.60 0.21
CA ILE A 157 -6.35 -11.71 1.16
C ILE A 157 -7.81 -12.03 1.47
N TYR A 158 -8.68 -11.02 1.46
CA TYR A 158 -10.11 -11.16 1.79
C TYR A 158 -10.82 -12.32 1.06
N PRO A 159 -10.74 -12.46 -0.27
CA PRO A 159 -11.35 -13.56 -1.00
C PRO A 159 -10.89 -14.95 -0.50
N LYS A 160 -9.59 -15.13 -0.24
CA LYS A 160 -9.04 -16.40 0.27
C LYS A 160 -9.66 -16.78 1.62
N VAL A 161 -9.85 -15.79 2.50
CA VAL A 161 -10.48 -16.01 3.82
C VAL A 161 -11.97 -16.30 3.66
N LEU A 162 -12.67 -15.57 2.79
CA LEU A 162 -14.11 -15.80 2.53
C LEU A 162 -14.38 -17.17 1.92
N GLU A 163 -13.49 -17.69 1.08
CA GLU A 163 -13.60 -19.04 0.52
C GLU A 163 -13.51 -20.12 1.61
N GLN A 164 -12.63 -19.95 2.59
CA GLN A 164 -12.49 -20.87 3.72
C GLN A 164 -13.69 -20.85 4.69
N LEU A 165 -14.54 -19.82 4.61
CA LEU A 165 -15.75 -19.71 5.42
C LEU A 165 -16.98 -20.34 4.76
N LYS A 166 -16.89 -20.75 3.48
CA LYS A 166 -18.00 -21.43 2.82
C LYS A 166 -18.17 -22.82 3.44
N PRO A 167 -19.40 -23.23 3.80
CA PRO A 167 -19.63 -24.56 4.34
C PRO A 167 -19.26 -25.62 3.30
N GLU A 168 -18.27 -26.44 3.60
CA GLU A 168 -18.00 -27.65 2.84
C GLU A 168 -19.18 -28.61 3.04
N HIS A 169 -20.08 -28.66 2.06
CA HIS A 169 -21.09 -29.70 1.99
C HIS A 169 -20.42 -31.01 1.57
N GLU A 170 -19.76 -31.67 2.50
CA GLU A 170 -19.40 -33.08 2.33
C GLU A 170 -20.69 -33.90 2.29
N THR A 171 -21.21 -34.11 1.09
CA THR A 171 -22.29 -35.08 0.85
C THR A 171 -21.69 -36.47 1.00
N CYS A 172 -21.83 -37.04 2.19
CA CYS A 172 -21.38 -38.40 2.44
C CYS A 172 -22.34 -39.38 1.74
N ASN A 173 -21.91 -39.91 0.59
CA ASN A 173 -22.68 -40.89 -0.20
C ASN A 173 -22.45 -42.35 0.24
N LEU A 174 -21.84 -42.57 1.41
CA LEU A 174 -21.57 -43.92 1.93
C LEU A 174 -22.76 -44.42 2.76
N PRO A 175 -23.40 -45.54 2.38
CA PRO A 175 -24.63 -46.03 3.02
C PRO A 175 -24.46 -46.51 4.47
N ASP A 176 -23.23 -46.70 4.95
CA ASP A 176 -22.89 -47.08 6.35
C ASP A 176 -21.93 -46.08 7.01
N CYS A 177 -21.99 -44.82 6.60
CA CYS A 177 -21.18 -43.77 7.23
C CYS A 177 -21.61 -43.56 8.70
N VAL A 178 -20.69 -43.83 9.63
CA VAL A 178 -20.86 -43.62 11.07
C VAL A 178 -20.96 -42.15 11.50
N HIS A 179 -20.85 -41.18 10.59
CA HIS A 179 -21.11 -39.76 10.91
C HIS A 179 -22.60 -39.44 11.16
N THR A 180 -23.51 -40.37 10.85
CA THR A 180 -24.96 -40.21 11.05
C THR A 180 -25.44 -40.85 12.37
N THR A 181 -24.63 -41.72 12.98
CA THR A 181 -25.05 -42.56 14.11
C THR A 181 -24.76 -41.87 15.44
N HIS A 182 -25.65 -40.96 15.83
CA HIS A 182 -26.16 -40.58 17.17
C HIS A 182 -25.46 -41.07 18.47
N LEU A 183 -24.14 -41.17 18.50
CA LEU A 183 -23.32 -41.24 19.70
C LEU A 183 -22.64 -39.88 19.85
N SER A 184 -23.20 -39.07 20.73
CA SER A 184 -22.80 -37.71 21.08
C SER A 184 -21.39 -37.65 21.72
N LEU A 185 -20.35 -38.07 20.99
CA LEU A 185 -19.07 -37.39 21.11
C LEU A 185 -19.28 -35.99 20.54
N PRO A 186 -18.87 -34.95 21.26
CA PRO A 186 -19.24 -33.59 20.90
C PRO A 186 -18.76 -33.35 19.47
N THR A 187 -19.70 -32.92 18.65
CA THR A 187 -19.59 -32.59 17.24
C THR A 187 -18.60 -31.44 17.08
N TRP A 188 -17.30 -31.71 17.23
CA TRP A 188 -16.23 -30.70 17.09
C TRP A 188 -15.93 -30.38 15.62
N SER A 189 -16.61 -31.03 14.67
CA SER A 189 -16.12 -31.14 13.30
C SER A 189 -17.16 -30.91 12.20
N ARG A 190 -18.04 -29.92 12.31
CA ARG A 190 -18.94 -29.57 11.18
C ARG A 190 -19.04 -28.10 10.79
N LEU A 191 -18.17 -27.24 11.30
CA LEU A 191 -17.83 -25.91 10.78
C LEU A 191 -16.90 -25.27 11.81
N SER A 192 -15.64 -25.73 11.87
CA SER A 192 -14.64 -25.03 12.68
C SER A 192 -14.24 -23.76 11.91
N ILE A 193 -15.14 -22.78 11.90
CA ILE A 193 -14.78 -21.41 11.53
C ILE A 193 -13.50 -21.10 12.29
N ASP A 194 -12.40 -20.88 11.57
CA ASP A 194 -11.14 -20.52 12.20
C ASP A 194 -11.30 -19.11 12.80
N GLN A 195 -11.73 -19.08 14.05
CA GLN A 195 -11.94 -17.84 14.79
C GLN A 195 -10.65 -17.03 14.82
N SER A 196 -9.49 -17.68 14.91
CA SER A 196 -8.21 -16.98 14.97
C SER A 196 -7.92 -16.24 13.67
N LEU A 197 -8.22 -16.86 12.52
CA LEU A 197 -8.11 -16.22 11.22
C LEU A 197 -9.05 -15.00 11.10
N ILE A 198 -10.31 -15.13 11.51
CA ILE A 198 -11.26 -14.00 11.44
C ILE A 198 -10.80 -12.87 12.34
N HIS A 199 -10.40 -13.15 13.59
CA HIS A 199 -9.89 -12.12 14.50
C HIS A 199 -8.68 -11.40 13.91
N LEU A 200 -7.80 -12.12 13.21
CA LEU A 200 -6.63 -11.52 12.57
C LEU A 200 -7.01 -10.61 11.41
N VAL A 201 -7.96 -11.00 10.56
CA VAL A 201 -8.51 -10.14 9.49
C VAL A 201 -9.18 -8.90 10.08
N LEU A 202 -10.04 -9.07 11.10
CA LEU A 202 -10.72 -7.98 11.79
C LEU A 202 -9.69 -6.98 12.34
N ALA A 203 -8.66 -7.48 13.02
CA ALA A 203 -7.61 -6.64 13.58
C ALA A 203 -6.85 -5.88 12.50
N CYS A 204 -6.49 -6.53 11.38
CA CYS A 204 -5.81 -5.86 10.27
C CYS A 204 -6.67 -4.73 9.69
N HIS A 205 -7.95 -4.99 9.48
CA HIS A 205 -8.87 -4.01 8.92
C HIS A 205 -9.09 -2.83 9.88
N LEU A 206 -9.36 -3.09 11.17
CA LEU A 206 -9.50 -2.03 12.17
C LEU A 206 -8.26 -1.14 12.26
N ARG A 207 -7.06 -1.75 12.28
CA ARG A 207 -5.80 -1.01 12.30
C ARG A 207 -5.65 -0.11 11.06
N GLN A 208 -6.08 -0.61 9.91
CA GLN A 208 -6.07 0.16 8.68
C GLN A 208 -7.05 1.34 8.74
N LEU A 209 -8.26 1.14 9.25
CA LEU A 209 -9.24 2.22 9.46
C LEU A 209 -8.68 3.31 10.38
N ASP A 210 -8.00 2.93 11.47
CA ASP A 210 -7.33 3.87 12.37
C ASP A 210 -6.30 4.75 11.64
N LEU A 211 -5.55 4.18 10.69
CA LEU A 211 -4.59 4.94 9.88
C LEU A 211 -5.27 5.92 8.93
N PHE A 212 -6.40 5.53 8.32
CA PHE A 212 -7.19 6.45 7.49
C PHE A 212 -7.80 7.59 8.31
N ASN A 213 -8.36 7.28 9.47
CA ASN A 213 -8.91 8.30 10.37
C ASN A 213 -7.82 9.30 10.78
N LYS A 214 -6.61 8.82 11.12
CA LYS A 214 -5.45 9.69 11.42
C LYS A 214 -5.06 10.61 10.25
N ILE A 215 -5.09 10.11 9.01
CA ILE A 215 -4.82 10.96 7.83
C ILE A 215 -5.90 12.04 7.70
N VAL A 216 -7.17 11.67 7.83
CA VAL A 216 -8.29 12.62 7.71
C VAL A 216 -8.19 13.69 8.80
N ASP A 217 -7.93 13.29 10.05
CA ASP A 217 -7.76 14.21 11.17
C ASP A 217 -6.57 15.15 10.95
N HIS A 218 -5.43 14.60 10.53
CA HIS A 218 -4.26 15.40 10.20
C HIS A 218 -4.55 16.39 9.07
N GLY A 219 -5.22 15.94 8.01
CA GLY A 219 -5.64 16.80 6.91
C GLY A 219 -6.56 17.93 7.37
N ARG A 220 -7.55 17.63 8.21
CA ARG A 220 -8.44 18.65 8.82
C ARG A 220 -7.65 19.66 9.63
N VAL A 221 -6.73 19.22 10.48
CA VAL A 221 -5.85 20.12 11.26
C VAL A 221 -5.03 21.00 10.32
N CYS A 222 -4.35 20.44 9.32
CA CYS A 222 -3.55 21.19 8.35
C CYS A 222 -4.36 22.26 7.60
N THR A 223 -5.60 21.93 7.17
CA THR A 223 -6.48 22.91 6.51
C THR A 223 -6.87 24.05 7.45
N HIS A 224 -7.15 23.75 8.73
CA HIS A 224 -7.49 24.76 9.73
C HIS A 224 -6.29 25.64 10.07
N VAL A 225 -5.08 25.08 10.22
CA VAL A 225 -3.87 25.88 10.46
C VAL A 225 -3.64 26.86 9.31
N THR A 226 -3.71 26.35 8.08
CA THR A 226 -3.48 27.16 6.87
C THR A 226 -4.47 28.32 6.79
N SER A 227 -5.74 28.12 7.11
CA SER A 227 -6.74 29.19 7.04
C SER A 227 -6.57 30.26 8.12
N THR A 228 -5.93 29.92 9.25
CA THR A 228 -5.70 30.85 10.38
C THR A 228 -4.31 31.49 10.39
N SER A 229 -3.37 31.02 9.56
CA SER A 229 -1.99 31.52 9.56
C SER A 229 -1.86 32.83 8.77
N PRO A 230 -1.26 33.88 9.35
CA PRO A 230 -1.08 35.18 8.69
C PRO A 230 0.09 35.24 7.69
N GLN A 231 0.85 34.16 7.52
CA GLN A 231 1.90 34.07 6.50
C GLN A 231 1.34 33.44 5.22
N ASP A 232 1.45 34.17 4.10
CA ASP A 232 1.15 33.81 2.69
C ASP A 232 1.98 32.61 2.16
N THR A 233 2.33 31.65 3.02
CA THR A 233 3.07 30.46 2.61
C THR A 233 2.06 29.37 2.27
N GLU A 234 1.86 29.16 0.96
CA GLU A 234 1.04 28.07 0.44
C GLU A 234 1.55 26.73 1.03
N PRO A 235 0.70 25.93 1.69
CA PRO A 235 1.15 24.68 2.30
C PRO A 235 1.60 23.73 1.19
N THR A 236 2.89 23.40 1.18
CA THR A 236 3.42 22.43 0.22
C THR A 236 2.96 21.02 0.61
N LEU A 237 1.80 20.60 0.11
CA LEU A 237 1.35 19.21 0.25
C LEU A 237 2.30 18.31 -0.56
N ASN A 238 3.08 17.48 0.15
CA ASN A 238 3.95 16.49 -0.47
C ASN A 238 3.13 15.25 -0.85
N ILE A 239 2.45 15.36 -1.99
CA ILE A 239 1.64 14.28 -2.59
C ILE A 239 2.55 13.39 -3.43
N PRO A 240 2.38 12.05 -3.39
CA PRO A 240 3.14 11.14 -4.25
C PRO A 240 3.03 11.53 -5.72
N GLU A 241 4.12 11.39 -6.46
CA GLU A 241 4.09 11.55 -7.92
C GLU A 241 3.28 10.40 -8.53
N ILE A 242 2.15 10.73 -9.16
CA ILE A 242 1.39 9.75 -9.95
C ILE A 242 1.96 9.73 -11.36
N ARG A 243 2.47 8.57 -11.76
CA ARG A 243 3.05 8.31 -13.08
C ARG A 243 2.31 7.16 -13.76
N ILE A 244 1.87 7.38 -15.00
CA ILE A 244 1.27 6.37 -15.87
C ILE A 244 2.10 6.32 -17.15
N GLY A 245 2.96 5.30 -17.27
CA GLY A 245 3.97 5.23 -18.34
C GLY A 245 4.90 6.45 -18.33
N SER A 246 4.88 7.24 -19.42
CA SER A 246 5.67 8.48 -19.54
C SER A 246 4.98 9.71 -18.95
N PHE A 247 3.68 9.63 -18.64
CA PHE A 247 2.91 10.76 -18.12
C PHE A 247 3.11 10.92 -16.61
N VAL A 248 3.32 12.16 -16.15
CA VAL A 248 3.38 12.54 -14.74
C VAL A 248 2.26 13.54 -14.46
N ALA A 249 1.39 13.21 -13.51
CA ALA A 249 0.28 14.07 -13.16
C ALA A 249 0.75 15.38 -12.50
N PRO A 250 0.13 16.53 -12.84
CA PRO A 250 0.30 17.75 -12.06
C PRO A 250 -0.06 17.53 -10.58
N LYS A 251 0.62 18.19 -9.64
CA LYS A 251 0.44 17.94 -8.19
C LYS A 251 -1.00 18.05 -7.71
N VAL A 252 -1.76 19.04 -8.19
CA VAL A 252 -3.17 19.25 -7.83
C VAL A 252 -4.04 18.09 -8.34
N SER A 253 -3.85 17.70 -9.60
CA SER A 253 -4.53 16.54 -10.19
C SER A 253 -4.13 15.24 -9.50
N ALA A 254 -2.86 15.10 -9.12
CA ALA A 254 -2.36 13.94 -8.38
C ALA A 254 -3.07 13.80 -7.03
N ALA A 255 -3.28 14.90 -6.31
CA ALA A 255 -3.98 14.89 -5.03
C ALA A 255 -5.45 14.45 -5.15
N SER A 256 -6.15 14.98 -6.16
CA SER A 256 -7.54 14.60 -6.45
C SER A 256 -7.64 13.12 -6.82
N MET A 257 -6.74 12.63 -7.68
CA MET A 257 -6.64 11.21 -8.02
C MET A 257 -6.32 10.34 -6.80
N MET A 258 -5.39 10.76 -5.93
CA MET A 258 -5.06 10.05 -4.68
C MET A 258 -6.29 9.87 -3.79
N ILE A 259 -7.07 10.93 -3.58
CA ILE A 259 -8.26 10.86 -2.74
C ILE A 259 -9.33 9.98 -3.38
N ALA A 260 -9.54 10.09 -4.69
CA ALA A 260 -10.44 9.19 -5.40
C ALA A 260 -10.03 7.72 -5.23
N MET A 261 -8.75 7.40 -5.37
CA MET A 261 -8.23 6.04 -5.16
C MET A 261 -8.42 5.55 -3.72
N VAL A 262 -8.14 6.40 -2.72
CA VAL A 262 -8.38 6.08 -1.31
C VAL A 262 -9.86 5.74 -1.08
N ILE A 263 -10.77 6.53 -1.64
CA ILE A 263 -12.22 6.32 -1.52
C ILE A 263 -12.64 5.01 -2.19
N GLU A 264 -12.18 4.73 -3.42
CA GLU A 264 -12.51 3.48 -4.12
C GLU A 264 -11.96 2.23 -3.41
N LEU A 265 -10.76 2.33 -2.87
CA LEU A 265 -10.14 1.25 -2.11
C LEU A 265 -10.91 0.98 -0.81
N GLN A 266 -11.30 2.03 -0.09
CA GLN A 266 -12.13 1.90 1.11
C GLN A 266 -13.54 1.41 0.80
N SER A 267 -14.14 1.84 -0.31
CA SER A 267 -15.42 1.32 -0.80
C SER A 267 -15.34 -0.20 -1.08
N SER A 268 -14.25 -0.64 -1.71
CA SER A 268 -14.01 -2.06 -1.98
C SER A 268 -13.82 -2.87 -0.70
N LEU A 269 -13.06 -2.35 0.26
CA LEU A 269 -12.89 -2.98 1.57
C LEU A 269 -14.18 -3.00 2.39
N ASN A 270 -15.02 -1.96 2.30
CA ASN A 270 -16.34 -1.96 2.92
C ASN A 270 -17.22 -3.11 2.40
N LYS A 271 -17.25 -3.31 1.08
CA LYS A 271 -17.94 -4.45 0.47
C LYS A 271 -17.38 -5.79 0.98
N LYS A 272 -16.06 -5.90 1.19
CA LYS A 272 -15.45 -7.11 1.76
C LYS A 272 -15.79 -7.32 3.23
N ALA A 273 -15.86 -6.26 4.03
CA ALA A 273 -16.33 -6.34 5.42
C ALA A 273 -17.79 -6.79 5.51
N GLN A 274 -18.66 -6.31 4.61
CA GLN A 274 -20.04 -6.77 4.49
C GLN A 274 -20.11 -8.27 4.14
N GLN A 275 -19.36 -8.69 3.11
CA GLN A 275 -19.28 -10.11 2.72
C GLN A 275 -18.80 -11.01 3.87
N LEU A 276 -17.86 -10.53 4.68
CA LEU A 276 -17.38 -11.26 5.86
C LEU A 276 -18.47 -11.37 6.92
N HIS A 277 -19.18 -10.28 7.22
CA HIS A 277 -20.30 -10.30 8.15
C HIS A 277 -21.41 -11.28 7.71
N ASP A 278 -21.75 -11.29 6.42
CA ASP A 278 -22.78 -12.19 5.87
C ASP A 278 -22.32 -13.66 5.92
N ALA A 279 -21.06 -13.93 5.57
CA ALA A 279 -20.47 -15.26 5.63
C ALA A 279 -20.41 -15.80 7.07
N VAL A 280 -19.98 -14.96 8.03
CA VAL A 280 -19.95 -15.35 9.44
C VAL A 280 -21.37 -15.58 9.95
N SER A 281 -22.31 -14.66 9.68
CA SER A 281 -23.69 -14.76 10.17
C SER A 281 -24.42 -16.00 9.64
N SER A 282 -24.13 -16.41 8.39
CA SER A 282 -24.69 -17.63 7.79
C SER A 282 -24.02 -18.91 8.28
N ALA A 283 -22.72 -18.88 8.58
CA ALA A 283 -21.97 -20.03 9.07
C ALA A 283 -22.15 -20.27 10.59
N THR A 284 -22.43 -19.22 11.36
CA THR A 284 -22.67 -19.32 12.80
C THR A 284 -24.08 -19.83 13.10
N GLY A 285 -24.21 -21.12 13.43
CA GLY A 285 -25.43 -21.64 14.07
C GLY A 285 -25.73 -20.88 15.38
N LEU A 286 -26.99 -20.51 15.58
CA LEU A 286 -27.49 -19.57 16.61
C LEU A 286 -27.18 -19.91 18.09
N GLU A 287 -26.53 -21.03 18.39
CA GLU A 287 -26.51 -21.60 19.74
C GLU A 287 -25.21 -21.36 20.52
N SER A 288 -24.08 -21.05 19.87
CA SER A 288 -22.81 -20.84 20.61
C SER A 288 -22.54 -19.37 20.93
N ARG A 289 -22.24 -19.06 22.22
CA ARG A 289 -21.88 -17.70 22.68
C ARG A 289 -20.69 -17.10 21.91
N PRO A 290 -19.60 -17.84 21.61
CA PRO A 290 -18.46 -17.31 20.85
C PRO A 290 -18.85 -16.88 19.42
N ALA A 291 -19.73 -17.64 18.77
CA ALA A 291 -20.22 -17.30 17.44
C ALA A 291 -21.03 -16.00 17.42
N LYS A 292 -21.86 -15.75 18.44
CA LYS A 292 -22.59 -14.48 18.59
C LYS A 292 -21.63 -13.29 18.77
N ILE A 293 -20.59 -13.45 19.58
CA ILE A 293 -19.57 -12.41 19.79
C ILE A 293 -18.87 -12.09 18.46
N LEU A 294 -18.50 -13.11 17.71
CA LEU A 294 -17.83 -12.96 16.43
C LEU A 294 -18.70 -12.24 15.39
N GLY A 295 -20.00 -12.59 15.33
CA GLY A 295 -20.97 -11.91 14.48
C GLY A 295 -21.07 -10.40 14.80
N LEU A 296 -21.15 -10.06 16.09
CA LEU A 296 -21.18 -8.66 16.56
C LEU A 296 -19.88 -7.91 16.24
N GLN A 297 -18.72 -8.55 16.33
CA GLN A 297 -17.45 -7.92 15.95
C GLN A 297 -17.40 -7.63 14.44
N CYS A 298 -17.90 -8.54 13.61
CA CYS A 298 -18.00 -8.30 12.16
C CYS A 298 -19.00 -7.19 11.84
N GLU A 299 -20.11 -7.10 12.57
CA GLU A 299 -21.08 -6.01 12.45
C GLU A 299 -20.46 -4.66 12.83
N SER A 300 -19.74 -4.60 13.95
CA SER A 300 -19.03 -3.40 14.39
C SER A 300 -17.96 -2.96 13.37
N LEU A 301 -17.25 -3.89 12.74
CA LEU A 301 -16.32 -3.57 11.65
C LEU A 301 -17.05 -2.98 10.44
N LYS A 302 -18.18 -3.57 10.03
CA LYS A 302 -19.00 -3.09 8.91
C LYS A 302 -19.47 -1.65 9.12
N GLU A 303 -19.95 -1.34 10.33
CA GLU A 303 -20.35 0.02 10.71
C GLU A 303 -19.14 0.96 10.69
N SER A 304 -18.04 0.56 11.32
CA SER A 304 -16.81 1.38 11.39
C SER A 304 -16.26 1.71 10.00
N THR A 305 -16.25 0.73 9.09
CA THR A 305 -15.79 0.93 7.70
C THR A 305 -16.71 1.90 6.93
N SER A 306 -18.02 1.81 7.17
CA SER A 306 -19.00 2.70 6.56
C SER A 306 -18.85 4.14 7.07
N THR A 307 -18.60 4.32 8.37
CA THR A 307 -18.32 5.63 8.97
C THR A 307 -17.03 6.24 8.42
N THR A 308 -15.91 5.50 8.41
CA THR A 308 -14.65 5.99 7.84
C THR A 308 -14.78 6.37 6.35
N LEU A 309 -15.55 5.61 5.56
CA LEU A 309 -15.83 5.97 4.16
C LEU A 309 -16.62 7.28 4.05
N ALA A 310 -17.64 7.47 4.90
CA ALA A 310 -18.41 8.71 4.93
C ALA A 310 -17.52 9.90 5.34
N ASP A 311 -16.62 9.72 6.29
CA ASP A 311 -15.67 10.76 6.72
C ASP A 311 -14.67 11.13 5.63
N LEU A 312 -14.19 10.16 4.85
CA LEU A 312 -13.33 10.40 3.70
C LEU A 312 -14.04 11.18 2.59
N LEU A 313 -15.30 10.85 2.30
CA LEU A 313 -16.14 11.59 1.34
C LEU A 313 -16.36 13.03 1.81
N SER A 314 -16.73 13.21 3.08
CA SER A 314 -16.89 14.53 3.71
C SER A 314 -15.61 15.35 3.65
N PHE A 315 -14.46 14.72 3.93
CA PHE A 315 -13.15 15.36 3.85
C PHE A 315 -12.81 15.80 2.41
N ARG A 316 -13.02 14.95 1.40
CA ARG A 316 -12.86 15.31 -0.01
C ARG A 316 -13.70 16.54 -0.37
N ASP A 317 -14.97 16.54 0.02
CA ASP A 317 -15.90 17.62 -0.31
C ASP A 317 -15.50 18.93 0.38
N SER A 318 -14.96 18.87 1.60
CA SER A 318 -14.35 20.03 2.28
C SER A 318 -13.14 20.57 1.51
N LEU A 319 -12.25 19.71 1.01
CA LEU A 319 -11.09 20.13 0.24
C LEU A 319 -11.46 20.74 -1.12
N LEU A 320 -12.50 20.22 -1.78
CA LEU A 320 -13.07 20.80 -3.00
C LEU A 320 -13.63 22.21 -2.75
N LYS A 321 -14.37 22.41 -1.65
CA LYS A 321 -14.92 23.72 -1.27
C LYS A 321 -13.83 24.75 -0.99
N LEU A 322 -12.69 24.32 -0.47
CA LEU A 322 -11.53 25.18 -0.21
C LEU A 322 -10.70 25.48 -1.48
N GLY A 323 -11.07 24.92 -2.64
CA GLY A 323 -10.34 25.12 -3.89
C GLY A 323 -8.99 24.42 -3.94
N ILE A 324 -8.74 23.46 -3.04
CA ILE A 324 -7.48 22.70 -2.99
C ILE A 324 -7.41 21.72 -4.16
N PHE A 325 -8.57 21.31 -4.70
CA PHE A 325 -8.69 20.53 -5.93
C PHE A 325 -9.55 21.26 -6.96
N SER A 326 -9.18 21.13 -8.23
CA SER A 326 -9.90 21.66 -9.40
C SER A 326 -10.38 20.52 -10.29
#